data_AF-A0A533SGH8-F1
#
_entry.id   AF-A0A533SGH8-F1
#
_cell.length_a   1.000
_cell.length_b   1.000
_cell.length_c   1.000
_cell.angle_alpha   90.00
_cell.angle_beta   90.00
_cell.angle_gamma   90.00
#
_symmetry.space_group_name_H-M   'P 1'
#
loop_
_entity.id
_entity.type
_entity.pdbx_description
1 polymer ?
#
loop_
_entity_poly.entity_id
_entity_poly.type
_entity_poly.pdbx_seq_one_letter_code
_entity_poly.pdbx_strand_id
1 'polypeptide(L)'
;MHSKSVGPASIKIAFSDFAKNSVHLFPHSNRAGCLGCHPENMKAFGDPVFTGDDPDKRCQRCHPVNHDSVHSVKVASSAKTFPMDFSTFPLGKDKKTTCSSCHDEPCGEKISVKNPEFLRGGPYSMFTDFCYNCHPKAGPGGLNPHDQVDAAGNIVMTACIFCHTRDASSTPEDPGKLAFRYSPLELCVKCHEPWPHPSGINHVTEIPEKKKKQLDDYVNRHGVKMPIDSKGRVTCTTCHNPHAKGVVTGKSALGAEEEHSWRVPSFAELCTPCHARYD
;
A
#
# COMPACT_ATOMS: atom_id res chain seq x y z
N MET A 1 -5.31 24.81 8.70
CA MET A 1 -4.99 26.19 9.16
C MET A 1 -4.14 26.85 8.07
N HIS A 2 -4.58 27.98 7.51
CA HIS A 2 -3.89 28.63 6.39
C HIS A 2 -2.59 29.29 6.86
N SER A 3 -1.47 28.96 6.21
CA SER A 3 -0.12 29.45 6.51
C SER A 3 -0.03 30.99 6.52
N LYS A 4 0.80 31.53 7.43
CA LYS A 4 1.08 32.97 7.62
C LYS A 4 1.75 33.64 6.41
N SER A 5 2.16 32.90 5.37
CA SER A 5 3.00 33.41 4.28
C SER A 5 2.27 33.76 2.97
N VAL A 6 0.93 33.65 2.91
CA VAL A 6 0.18 33.93 1.67
C VAL A 6 -0.25 35.41 1.58
N GLY A 7 0.71 36.34 1.60
CA GLY A 7 0.47 37.76 1.27
C GLY A 7 0.39 37.98 -0.25
N PRO A 8 -0.37 38.94 -0.81
CA PRO A 8 -0.82 39.01 -2.21
C PRO A 8 0.25 39.47 -3.23
N ALA A 9 1.34 38.72 -3.41
CA ALA A 9 2.18 38.89 -4.61
C ALA A 9 1.43 38.30 -5.83
N SER A 10 1.04 39.18 -6.76
CA SER A 10 0.25 38.89 -7.94
C SER A 10 1.00 37.96 -8.90
N ILE A 11 0.45 36.77 -9.12
CA ILE A 11 0.82 35.94 -10.27
C ILE A 11 0.39 36.68 -11.55
N LYS A 12 1.25 36.75 -12.57
CA LYS A 12 0.88 37.36 -13.87
C LYS A 12 -0.29 36.58 -14.47
N ILE A 13 -1.31 37.28 -15.00
CA ILE A 13 -2.57 36.70 -15.52
C ILE A 13 -2.32 35.53 -16.50
N ALA A 14 -1.38 35.68 -17.44
CA ALA A 14 -1.04 34.61 -18.40
C ALA A 14 -0.47 33.34 -17.74
N PHE A 15 0.19 33.48 -16.58
CA PHE A 15 0.68 32.35 -15.79
C PHE A 15 -0.43 31.72 -14.94
N SER A 16 -1.44 32.49 -14.52
CA SER A 16 -2.62 31.96 -13.82
C SER A 16 -3.39 30.97 -14.68
N ASP A 17 -3.65 31.31 -15.95
CA ASP A 17 -4.39 30.41 -16.85
C ASP A 17 -3.59 29.16 -17.22
N PHE A 18 -2.28 29.28 -17.37
CA PHE A 18 -1.40 28.12 -17.51
C PHE A 18 -1.43 27.23 -16.25
N ALA A 19 -1.31 27.82 -15.06
CA ALA A 19 -1.30 27.08 -13.80
C ALA A 19 -2.63 26.37 -13.50
N LYS A 20 -3.77 27.00 -13.81
CA LYS A 20 -5.10 26.38 -13.69
C LYS A 20 -5.24 25.13 -14.54
N ASN A 21 -4.67 25.16 -15.76
CA ASN A 21 -4.91 24.15 -16.79
C ASN A 21 -3.80 23.07 -16.87
N SER A 22 -2.62 23.32 -16.33
CA SER A 22 -1.51 22.38 -16.36
C SER A 22 -1.70 21.20 -15.41
N VAL A 23 -1.53 19.98 -15.95
CA VAL A 23 -1.43 18.72 -15.17
C VAL A 23 0.02 18.33 -14.88
N HIS A 24 0.98 19.13 -15.37
CA HIS A 24 2.42 18.89 -15.23
C HIS A 24 3.09 19.85 -14.25
N LEU A 25 2.37 20.88 -13.79
CA LEU A 25 2.85 21.75 -12.73
C LEU A 25 2.66 21.04 -11.39
N PHE A 26 3.69 20.98 -10.55
CA PHE A 26 3.58 20.49 -9.18
C PHE A 26 2.62 21.42 -8.40
N PRO A 27 1.38 20.97 -8.08
CA PRO A 27 0.35 21.85 -7.57
C PRO A 27 0.43 22.00 -6.04
N HIS A 28 0.99 21.00 -5.38
CA HIS A 28 1.15 20.90 -3.94
C HIS A 28 2.21 21.88 -3.44
N SER A 29 1.99 22.51 -2.27
CA SER A 29 2.95 23.43 -1.62
C SER A 29 3.43 24.60 -2.48
N ASN A 30 2.75 24.89 -3.59
CA ASN A 30 3.14 25.86 -4.58
C ASN A 30 2.04 26.90 -4.72
N ARG A 31 2.39 28.16 -4.51
CA ARG A 31 1.45 29.29 -4.59
C ARG A 31 0.73 29.40 -5.94
N ALA A 32 1.41 29.11 -7.04
CA ALA A 32 0.77 29.08 -8.36
C ALA A 32 -0.05 27.80 -8.56
N GLY A 33 0.39 26.70 -7.94
CA GLY A 33 -0.30 25.43 -7.89
C GLY A 33 -1.67 25.50 -7.21
N CYS A 34 -1.88 26.44 -6.28
CA CYS A 34 -3.17 26.66 -5.63
C CYS A 34 -4.32 26.83 -6.65
N LEU A 35 -4.05 27.51 -7.78
CA LEU A 35 -5.05 27.75 -8.83
C LEU A 35 -5.44 26.48 -9.61
N GLY A 36 -4.70 25.39 -9.46
CA GLY A 36 -5.09 24.09 -10.01
C GLY A 36 -6.27 23.44 -9.27
N CYS A 37 -6.52 23.87 -8.03
CA CYS A 37 -7.55 23.29 -7.14
C CYS A 37 -8.51 24.31 -6.54
N HIS A 38 -8.15 25.60 -6.51
CA HIS A 38 -8.92 26.67 -5.88
C HIS A 38 -9.21 27.81 -6.87
N PRO A 39 -10.34 28.54 -6.71
CA PRO A 39 -10.64 29.69 -7.54
C PRO A 39 -9.69 30.86 -7.25
N GLU A 40 -9.57 31.80 -8.18
CA GLU A 40 -8.63 32.94 -8.04
C GLU A 40 -8.97 33.88 -6.87
N ASN A 41 -10.24 33.94 -6.46
CA ASN A 41 -10.73 34.82 -5.40
C ASN A 41 -10.74 34.17 -4.02
N MET A 42 -9.77 33.29 -3.73
CA MET A 42 -9.56 32.71 -2.40
C MET A 42 -9.52 33.80 -1.32
N LYS A 43 -10.34 33.66 -0.28
CA LYS A 43 -10.27 34.52 0.90
C LYS A 43 -9.16 34.04 1.82
N ALA A 44 -8.29 34.96 2.25
CA ALA A 44 -7.32 34.66 3.29
C ALA A 44 -8.06 34.23 4.57
N PHE A 45 -7.60 33.14 5.19
CA PHE A 45 -8.13 32.60 6.45
C PHE A 45 -9.63 32.19 6.43
N GLY A 46 -10.23 32.04 5.24
CA GLY A 46 -11.58 31.46 5.08
C GLY A 46 -11.55 29.95 4.90
N ASP A 47 -12.72 29.32 4.80
CA ASP A 47 -12.82 27.91 4.44
C ASP A 47 -12.30 27.68 3.01
N PRO A 48 -11.56 26.59 2.76
CA PRO A 48 -11.04 26.30 1.43
C PRO A 48 -12.19 26.02 0.46
N VAL A 49 -12.29 26.83 -0.59
CA VAL A 49 -13.23 26.63 -1.70
C VAL A 49 -12.48 25.98 -2.84
N PHE A 50 -12.94 24.85 -3.35
CA PHE A 50 -12.26 24.17 -4.45
C PHE A 50 -12.99 24.34 -5.78
N THR A 51 -12.23 24.30 -6.88
CA THR A 51 -12.76 24.18 -8.24
C THR A 51 -13.28 22.76 -8.44
N GLY A 52 -14.59 22.58 -8.30
CA GLY A 52 -15.29 21.31 -8.48
C GLY A 52 -15.60 20.57 -7.16
N ASP A 53 -16.75 19.91 -7.16
CA ASP A 53 -17.35 19.30 -5.97
C ASP A 53 -16.79 17.92 -5.61
N ASP A 54 -16.17 17.23 -6.57
CA ASP A 54 -15.73 15.83 -6.43
C ASP A 54 -14.22 15.78 -6.07
N PRO A 55 -13.86 15.43 -4.82
CA PRO A 55 -12.47 15.37 -4.40
C PRO A 55 -11.66 14.33 -5.19
N ASP A 56 -12.26 13.21 -5.59
CA ASP A 56 -11.54 12.14 -6.28
C ASP A 56 -11.15 12.60 -7.69
N LYS A 57 -12.09 13.20 -8.43
CA LYS A 57 -11.81 13.75 -9.77
C LYS A 57 -10.76 14.86 -9.73
N ARG A 58 -10.74 15.65 -8.67
CA ARG A 58 -9.73 16.72 -8.47
C ARG A 58 -8.33 16.13 -8.44
N CYS A 59 -8.10 15.11 -7.61
CA CYS A 59 -6.81 14.46 -7.46
C CYS A 59 -6.43 13.64 -8.71
N GLN A 60 -7.39 12.90 -9.28
CA GLN A 60 -7.17 12.01 -10.42
C GLN A 60 -6.76 12.74 -11.70
N ARG A 61 -7.06 14.05 -11.80
CA ARG A 61 -6.58 14.90 -12.89
C ARG A 61 -5.05 14.84 -13.06
N CYS A 62 -4.31 14.74 -11.96
CA CYS A 62 -2.85 14.63 -11.96
C CYS A 62 -2.35 13.26 -11.49
N HIS A 63 -3.18 12.51 -10.73
CA HIS A 63 -2.88 11.16 -10.24
C HIS A 63 -3.78 10.12 -10.93
N PRO A 64 -3.51 9.76 -12.20
CA PRO A 64 -4.38 8.89 -12.99
C PRO A 64 -4.42 7.43 -12.51
N VAL A 65 -3.49 7.02 -11.63
CA VAL A 65 -3.39 5.64 -11.14
C VAL A 65 -4.12 5.52 -9.81
N ASN A 66 -5.28 4.88 -9.82
CA ASN A 66 -6.02 4.51 -8.62
C ASN A 66 -5.50 3.14 -8.13
N HIS A 67 -4.90 3.09 -6.93
CA HIS A 67 -4.46 1.84 -6.33
C HIS A 67 -5.63 1.18 -5.59
N ASP A 68 -6.56 0.56 -6.34
CA ASP A 68 -7.89 0.14 -5.87
C ASP A 68 -7.94 -0.81 -4.66
N SER A 69 -6.83 -1.43 -4.27
CA SER A 69 -6.77 -2.45 -3.20
C SER A 69 -6.48 -1.90 -1.80
N VAL A 70 -5.80 -0.76 -1.68
CA VAL A 70 -5.48 -0.14 -0.37
C VAL A 70 -5.77 1.35 -0.31
N HIS A 71 -5.92 2.01 -1.47
CA HIS A 71 -6.40 3.39 -1.58
C HIS A 71 -7.84 3.39 -2.10
N SER A 72 -8.68 2.55 -1.50
CA SER A 72 -10.07 2.42 -1.92
C SER A 72 -10.86 3.68 -1.51
N VAL A 73 -11.16 4.50 -2.52
CA VAL A 73 -12.15 5.58 -2.41
C VAL A 73 -13.55 5.04 -2.71
N LYS A 74 -14.58 5.81 -2.35
CA LYS A 74 -15.99 5.47 -2.52
C LYS A 74 -16.44 4.27 -1.69
N VAL A 75 -15.77 4.02 -0.57
CA VAL A 75 -16.10 2.95 0.37
C VAL A 75 -16.90 3.54 1.54
N ALA A 76 -17.97 2.85 1.94
CA ALA A 76 -18.72 3.17 3.16
C ALA A 76 -18.24 2.30 4.32
N SER A 77 -18.49 2.72 5.56
CA SER A 77 -18.24 1.89 6.72
C SER A 77 -19.12 0.64 6.68
N SER A 78 -18.58 -0.46 7.15
CA SER A 78 -19.28 -1.74 7.32
C SER A 78 -19.37 -2.10 8.80
N ALA A 79 -20.10 -3.16 9.13
CA ALA A 79 -20.13 -3.71 10.50
C ALA A 79 -18.76 -4.17 11.03
N LYS A 80 -17.77 -4.30 10.14
CA LYS A 80 -16.38 -4.71 10.44
C LYS A 80 -15.43 -3.53 10.66
N THR A 81 -15.89 -2.30 10.47
CA THR A 81 -15.11 -1.08 10.64
C THR A 81 -15.78 -0.19 11.66
N PHE A 82 -15.06 0.73 12.29
CA PHE A 82 -15.71 1.80 13.03
C PHE A 82 -16.61 2.60 12.06
N PRO A 83 -17.85 2.95 12.46
CA PRO A 83 -18.70 3.80 11.63
C PRO A 83 -17.98 5.13 11.41
N MET A 84 -17.73 5.48 10.14
CA MET A 84 -16.91 6.65 9.80
C MET A 84 -17.64 7.96 10.10
N ASP A 85 -18.95 7.94 10.31
CA ASP A 85 -19.73 9.08 10.79
C ASP A 85 -19.43 9.45 12.25
N PHE A 86 -18.80 8.57 13.04
CA PHE A 86 -18.23 8.90 14.34
C PHE A 86 -16.76 9.35 14.26
N SER A 87 -16.14 9.30 13.08
CA SER A 87 -14.77 9.72 12.86
C SER A 87 -14.70 11.19 12.41
N THR A 88 -13.60 11.88 12.73
CA THR A 88 -13.38 13.27 12.28
C THR A 88 -12.91 13.38 10.83
N PHE A 89 -12.99 12.29 10.05
CA PHE A 89 -12.58 12.30 8.65
C PHE A 89 -13.69 12.87 7.76
N PRO A 90 -13.36 13.76 6.80
CA PRO A 90 -14.36 14.28 5.88
C PRO A 90 -14.81 13.17 4.93
N LEU A 91 -16.12 12.97 4.82
CA LEU A 91 -16.73 12.03 3.87
C LEU A 91 -17.32 12.77 2.67
N GLY A 92 -17.40 12.08 1.53
CA GLY A 92 -18.12 12.57 0.36
C GLY A 92 -19.64 12.63 0.58
N LYS A 93 -20.36 13.17 -0.42
CA LYS A 93 -21.83 13.38 -0.37
C LYS A 93 -22.64 12.12 0.01
N ASP A 94 -22.12 10.93 -0.32
CA ASP A 94 -22.77 9.64 -0.05
C ASP A 94 -22.30 8.96 1.26
N LYS A 95 -21.68 9.69 2.18
CA LYS A 95 -21.02 9.14 3.39
C LYS A 95 -19.96 8.07 3.06
N LYS A 96 -19.29 8.24 1.93
CA LYS A 96 -18.22 7.36 1.45
C LYS A 96 -16.87 8.07 1.52
N THR A 97 -15.80 7.29 1.66
CA THR A 97 -14.43 7.81 1.60
C THR A 97 -14.15 8.45 0.24
N THR A 98 -13.25 9.43 0.25
CA THR A 98 -12.68 10.09 -0.93
C THR A 98 -11.18 10.25 -0.71
N CYS A 99 -10.43 10.73 -1.71
CA CYS A 99 -9.02 11.05 -1.53
C CYS A 99 -8.79 11.98 -0.31
N SER A 100 -9.64 12.99 -0.14
CA SER A 100 -9.54 13.97 0.97
C SER A 100 -9.97 13.42 2.33
N SER A 101 -10.62 12.26 2.37
CA SER A 101 -10.91 11.57 3.63
C SER A 101 -9.62 11.18 4.32
N CYS A 102 -8.66 10.63 3.58
CA CYS A 102 -7.40 10.18 4.14
C CYS A 102 -6.30 11.23 4.05
N HIS A 103 -6.31 12.05 3.00
CA HIS A 103 -5.26 13.03 2.75
C HIS A 103 -5.69 14.44 3.14
N ASP A 104 -4.78 15.15 3.80
CA ASP A 104 -4.90 16.58 4.04
C ASP A 104 -3.79 17.30 3.26
N GLU A 105 -4.16 18.28 2.45
CA GLU A 105 -3.18 19.05 1.67
C GLU A 105 -2.85 20.34 2.42
N PRO A 106 -1.66 20.46 3.05
CA PRO A 106 -1.30 21.70 3.71
C PRO A 106 -1.10 22.82 2.69
N CYS A 107 -1.76 23.95 2.93
CA CYS A 107 -1.62 25.14 2.08
C CYS A 107 -0.28 25.84 2.35
N GLY A 108 0.68 25.67 1.44
CA GLY A 108 1.93 26.46 1.40
C GLY A 108 3.05 25.97 2.33
N GLU A 109 2.84 24.87 3.07
CA GLU A 109 3.90 24.17 3.80
C GLU A 109 4.55 23.15 2.87
N LYS A 110 5.83 22.82 3.08
CA LYS A 110 6.53 21.85 2.22
C LYS A 110 5.94 20.46 2.42
N ILE A 111 5.26 19.94 1.41
CA ILE A 111 4.84 18.55 1.35
C ILE A 111 6.08 17.73 0.97
N SER A 112 6.55 16.91 1.91
CA SER A 112 7.52 15.86 1.61
C SER A 112 6.78 14.58 1.25
N VAL A 113 7.21 13.87 0.22
CA VAL A 113 6.71 12.51 -0.09
C VAL A 113 7.05 11.49 1.00
N LYS A 114 7.93 11.87 1.94
CA LYS A 114 8.21 11.15 3.19
C LYS A 114 7.50 11.76 4.39
N ASN A 115 6.63 12.76 4.19
CA ASN A 115 5.98 13.49 5.28
C ASN A 115 4.88 12.59 5.89
N PRO A 116 5.00 12.18 7.16
CA PRO A 116 3.94 11.45 7.83
C PRO A 116 2.66 12.30 8.01
N GLU A 117 2.74 13.62 7.77
CA GLU A 117 1.60 14.57 7.81
C GLU A 117 0.71 14.55 6.55
N PHE A 118 1.10 13.85 5.47
CA PHE A 118 0.24 13.76 4.29
C PHE A 118 -1.05 12.96 4.56
N LEU A 119 -1.02 12.08 5.57
CA LEU A 119 -2.21 11.45 6.11
C LEU A 119 -2.83 12.37 7.15
N ARG A 120 -4.15 12.56 7.06
CA ARG A 120 -4.90 13.43 7.97
C ARG A 120 -4.69 13.00 9.41
N GLY A 121 -4.38 13.96 10.28
CA GLY A 121 -4.08 13.72 11.69
C GLY A 121 -2.69 13.16 11.97
N GLY A 122 -1.82 13.08 10.95
CA GLY A 122 -0.40 12.77 11.14
C GLY A 122 0.35 13.86 11.92
N PRO A 123 1.63 13.62 12.26
CA PRO A 123 2.42 12.46 11.84
C PRO A 123 2.07 11.17 12.60
N TYR A 124 2.17 10.04 11.91
CA TYR A 124 2.02 8.69 12.50
C TYR A 124 3.38 8.00 12.62
N SER A 125 3.57 7.22 13.69
CA SER A 125 4.79 6.44 13.91
C SER A 125 4.95 5.31 12.89
N MET A 126 3.85 4.64 12.54
CA MET A 126 3.78 3.68 11.43
C MET A 126 2.62 4.04 10.50
N PHE A 127 2.76 3.76 9.20
CA PHE A 127 1.66 3.96 8.24
C PHE A 127 0.36 3.24 8.64
N THR A 128 0.47 2.04 9.23
CA THR A 128 -0.68 1.26 9.71
C THR A 128 -1.44 1.91 10.87
N ASP A 129 -0.80 2.80 11.64
CA ASP A 129 -1.47 3.52 12.73
C ASP A 129 -2.60 4.39 12.21
N PHE A 130 -2.45 4.94 11.00
CA PHE A 130 -3.51 5.70 10.33
C PHE A 130 -4.73 4.81 10.05
N CYS A 131 -4.52 3.59 9.54
CA CYS A 131 -5.60 2.66 9.20
C CYS A 131 -6.46 2.31 10.43
N TYR A 132 -5.86 2.30 11.62
CA TYR A 132 -6.55 1.98 12.87
C TYR A 132 -7.52 3.04 13.36
N ASN A 133 -7.56 4.22 12.74
CA ASN A 133 -8.63 5.17 13.01
C ASN A 133 -9.99 4.68 12.49
N CYS A 134 -10.01 3.74 11.54
CA CYS A 134 -11.24 3.16 10.98
C CYS A 134 -11.32 1.64 11.15
N HIS A 135 -10.19 0.95 11.28
CA HIS A 135 -10.12 -0.49 11.46
C HIS A 135 -9.73 -0.88 12.89
N PRO A 136 -10.32 -1.92 13.47
CA PRO A 136 -9.82 -2.45 14.73
C PRO A 136 -8.41 -3.03 14.53
N LYS A 137 -7.55 -2.88 15.54
CA LYS A 137 -6.15 -3.34 15.50
C LYS A 137 -6.03 -4.86 15.39
N ALA A 138 -6.98 -5.59 15.97
CA ALA A 138 -7.02 -7.04 15.99
C ALA A 138 -8.48 -7.53 16.07
N GLY A 139 -8.70 -8.79 15.75
CA GLY A 139 -10.00 -9.46 15.88
C GLY A 139 -10.95 -9.21 14.69
N PRO A 140 -12.24 -9.58 14.85
CA PRO A 140 -13.24 -9.50 13.78
C PRO A 140 -13.35 -8.09 13.18
N GLY A 141 -13.01 -7.97 11.90
CA GLY A 141 -13.03 -6.71 11.15
C GLY A 141 -11.70 -5.97 11.06
N GLY A 142 -10.66 -6.49 11.73
CA GLY A 142 -9.29 -6.04 11.54
C GLY A 142 -8.84 -6.35 10.12
N LEU A 143 -8.22 -5.38 9.45
CA LEU A 143 -7.65 -5.57 8.11
C LEU A 143 -6.28 -6.24 8.26
N ASN A 144 -6.27 -7.49 8.72
CA ASN A 144 -5.04 -8.26 8.86
C ASN A 144 -5.03 -9.43 7.87
N PRO A 145 -4.34 -9.30 6.72
CA PRO A 145 -4.20 -10.40 5.76
C PRO A 145 -3.36 -11.57 6.31
N HIS A 146 -2.78 -11.43 7.50
CA HIS A 146 -2.03 -12.49 8.18
C HIS A 146 -2.92 -13.37 9.09
N ASP A 147 -4.13 -12.93 9.46
CA ASP A 147 -5.10 -13.75 10.22
C ASP A 147 -5.81 -14.73 9.27
N GLN A 148 -5.04 -15.68 8.72
CA GLN A 148 -5.51 -16.61 7.70
C GLN A 148 -6.22 -17.84 8.27
N VAL A 149 -6.09 -18.07 9.57
CA VAL A 149 -6.70 -19.19 10.30
C VAL A 149 -7.38 -18.62 11.55
N ASP A 150 -8.63 -19.02 11.80
CA ASP A 150 -9.37 -18.59 12.98
C ASP A 150 -9.00 -19.43 14.23
N ALA A 151 -9.56 -19.06 15.39
CA ALA A 151 -9.30 -19.75 16.65
C ALA A 151 -9.74 -21.23 16.66
N ALA A 152 -10.62 -21.63 15.75
CA ALA A 152 -11.08 -23.02 15.59
C ALA A 152 -10.27 -23.79 14.53
N GLY A 153 -9.28 -23.16 13.89
CA GLY A 153 -8.44 -23.78 12.87
C GLY A 153 -9.00 -23.69 11.45
N ASN A 154 -10.08 -22.93 11.21
CA ASN A 154 -10.66 -22.79 9.88
C ASN A 154 -9.95 -21.71 9.06
N ILE A 155 -9.87 -21.91 7.74
CA ILE A 155 -9.30 -20.91 6.82
C ILE A 155 -10.22 -19.69 6.70
N VAL A 156 -9.66 -18.51 6.94
CA VAL A 156 -10.36 -17.22 6.81
C VAL A 156 -10.25 -16.75 5.36
N MET A 157 -11.24 -17.12 4.53
CA MET A 157 -11.15 -16.85 3.08
C MET A 157 -11.02 -15.37 2.70
N THR A 158 -11.49 -14.45 3.54
CA THR A 158 -11.31 -13.02 3.32
C THR A 158 -9.86 -12.56 3.39
N ALA A 159 -8.99 -13.29 4.11
CA ALA A 159 -7.56 -13.01 4.13
C ALA A 159 -6.89 -13.41 2.80
N CYS A 160 -7.34 -14.51 2.18
CA CYS A 160 -6.75 -15.01 0.93
C CYS A 160 -7.00 -14.05 -0.23
N ILE A 161 -8.22 -13.51 -0.37
CA ILE A 161 -8.59 -12.60 -1.48
C ILE A 161 -7.90 -11.24 -1.42
N PHE A 162 -7.21 -10.94 -0.32
CA PHE A 162 -6.36 -9.75 -0.20
C PHE A 162 -5.15 -9.85 -1.13
N CYS A 163 -4.48 -11.00 -1.09
CA CYS A 163 -3.28 -11.27 -1.89
C CYS A 163 -3.60 -11.92 -3.22
N HIS A 164 -4.68 -12.70 -3.27
CA HIS A 164 -5.00 -13.57 -4.39
C HIS A 164 -6.25 -13.16 -5.15
N THR A 165 -6.24 -13.42 -6.45
CA THR A 165 -7.45 -13.49 -7.26
C THR A 165 -7.91 -14.93 -7.34
N ARG A 166 -9.21 -15.13 -7.11
CA ARG A 166 -9.86 -16.43 -7.31
C ARG A 166 -10.20 -16.56 -8.79
N ASP A 167 -9.83 -17.68 -9.40
CA ASP A 167 -10.32 -18.01 -10.74
C ASP A 167 -11.85 -18.19 -10.66
N ALA A 168 -12.60 -17.68 -11.64
CA ALA A 168 -14.05 -17.85 -11.68
C ALA A 168 -14.49 -19.32 -11.65
N SER A 169 -13.62 -20.24 -12.07
CA SER A 169 -13.84 -21.69 -12.09
C SER A 169 -13.51 -22.43 -10.78
N SER A 170 -12.93 -21.76 -9.78
CA SER A 170 -12.50 -22.41 -8.52
C SER A 170 -13.60 -22.44 -7.43
N THR A 171 -13.64 -23.53 -6.66
CA THR A 171 -14.62 -23.74 -5.57
C THR A 171 -14.03 -23.34 -4.20
N PRO A 172 -14.85 -23.12 -3.15
CA PRO A 172 -14.35 -22.89 -1.80
C PRO A 172 -13.46 -24.02 -1.25
N GLU A 173 -13.69 -25.26 -1.70
CA GLU A 173 -12.97 -26.47 -1.27
C GLU A 173 -11.70 -26.74 -2.10
N ASP A 174 -11.62 -26.20 -3.32
CA ASP A 174 -10.43 -26.21 -4.17
C ASP A 174 -10.21 -24.81 -4.77
N PRO A 175 -9.46 -23.94 -4.07
CA PRO A 175 -9.20 -22.59 -4.55
C PRO A 175 -8.31 -22.55 -5.80
N GLY A 176 -7.83 -23.71 -6.29
CA GLY A 176 -6.98 -23.83 -7.46
C GLY A 176 -5.62 -23.13 -7.32
N LYS A 177 -4.94 -22.89 -8.44
CA LYS A 177 -3.77 -22.00 -8.49
C LYS A 177 -4.24 -20.55 -8.39
N LEU A 178 -4.30 -20.05 -7.16
CA LEU A 178 -4.60 -18.65 -6.90
C LEU A 178 -3.52 -17.73 -7.49
N ALA A 179 -3.88 -16.95 -8.49
CA ALA A 179 -3.01 -15.91 -9.03
C ALA A 179 -2.88 -14.78 -8.01
N PHE A 180 -1.76 -14.04 -8.02
CA PHE A 180 -1.66 -12.83 -7.21
C PHE A 180 -2.49 -11.71 -7.81
N ARG A 181 -3.14 -10.92 -6.96
CA ARG A 181 -3.92 -9.76 -7.37
C ARG A 181 -3.05 -8.62 -7.91
N TYR A 182 -1.84 -8.50 -7.39
CA TYR A 182 -0.79 -7.57 -7.81
C TYR A 182 0.56 -8.28 -7.77
N SER A 183 1.67 -7.60 -8.08
CA SER A 183 2.97 -8.21 -7.82
C SER A 183 3.13 -8.49 -6.30
N PRO A 184 3.81 -9.58 -5.90
CA PRO A 184 4.05 -9.89 -4.49
C PRO A 184 4.70 -8.72 -3.73
N LEU A 185 5.54 -7.92 -4.40
CA LEU A 185 6.10 -6.71 -3.83
C LEU A 185 5.02 -5.71 -3.43
N GLU A 186 4.16 -5.34 -4.39
CA GLU A 186 3.11 -4.35 -4.17
C GLU A 186 2.15 -4.77 -3.07
N LEU A 187 1.88 -6.06 -2.92
CA LEU A 187 0.99 -6.56 -1.87
C LEU A 187 1.52 -6.27 -0.46
N CYS A 188 2.83 -6.38 -0.26
CA CYS A 188 3.45 -6.24 1.06
C CYS A 188 3.78 -4.78 1.40
N VAL A 189 4.43 -4.06 0.48
CA VAL A 189 4.99 -2.72 0.75
C VAL A 189 3.93 -1.63 0.87
N LYS A 190 2.68 -1.97 0.53
CA LYS A 190 1.51 -1.10 0.74
C LYS A 190 1.19 -0.88 2.22
N CYS A 191 1.55 -1.82 3.08
CA CYS A 191 1.33 -1.74 4.53
C CYS A 191 2.65 -1.77 5.33
N HIS A 192 3.69 -2.41 4.80
CA HIS A 192 4.97 -2.58 5.46
C HIS A 192 6.04 -1.68 4.86
N GLU A 193 6.77 -0.95 5.69
CA GLU A 193 8.01 -0.31 5.26
C GLU A 193 9.09 -1.40 5.16
N PRO A 194 9.68 -1.66 3.96
CA PRO A 194 10.67 -2.72 3.81
C PRO A 194 12.04 -2.33 4.37
N TRP A 195 12.22 -1.11 4.87
CA TRP A 195 13.50 -0.60 5.37
C TRP A 195 13.48 -0.42 6.89
N PRO A 196 14.56 -0.80 7.60
CA PRO A 196 15.76 -1.48 7.12
C PRO A 196 15.54 -2.98 6.89
N HIS A 197 15.72 -3.45 5.65
CA HIS A 197 15.76 -4.88 5.35
C HIS A 197 17.12 -5.44 5.80
N PRO A 198 17.21 -6.66 6.38
CA PRO A 198 18.43 -7.19 7.00
C PRO A 198 19.73 -7.13 6.17
N SER A 199 19.62 -7.09 4.84
CA SER A 199 20.79 -7.01 3.94
C SER A 199 21.21 -5.59 3.57
N GLY A 200 20.44 -4.56 3.91
CA GLY A 200 20.71 -3.16 3.53
C GLY A 200 20.72 -2.91 2.01
N ILE A 201 20.39 -3.92 1.20
CA ILE A 201 20.51 -3.94 -0.25
C ILE A 201 19.14 -4.28 -0.83
N ASN A 202 18.72 -3.53 -1.85
CA ASN A 202 17.52 -3.84 -2.61
C ASN A 202 17.71 -5.15 -3.40
N HIS A 203 17.06 -6.22 -2.95
CA HIS A 203 17.06 -7.53 -3.60
C HIS A 203 15.83 -7.76 -4.49
N VAL A 204 14.98 -6.75 -4.68
CA VAL A 204 13.82 -6.85 -5.58
C VAL A 204 14.25 -6.56 -7.02
N THR A 205 15.08 -7.45 -7.54
CA THR A 205 15.74 -7.35 -8.85
C THR A 205 15.64 -8.66 -9.61
N GLU A 206 15.79 -8.57 -10.93
CA GLU A 206 15.90 -9.74 -11.80
C GLU A 206 17.20 -10.50 -11.48
N ILE A 207 17.09 -11.82 -11.34
CA ILE A 207 18.25 -12.66 -11.05
C ILE A 207 18.92 -13.12 -12.35
N PRO A 208 20.27 -13.04 -12.45
CA PRO A 208 20.99 -13.61 -13.58
C PRO A 208 20.77 -15.13 -13.70
N GLU A 209 20.80 -15.67 -14.92
CA GLU A 209 20.56 -17.11 -15.18
C GLU A 209 21.47 -18.04 -14.36
N LYS A 210 22.73 -17.67 -14.13
CA LYS A 210 23.63 -18.44 -13.23
C LYS A 210 23.05 -18.56 -11.82
N LYS A 211 22.48 -17.47 -11.29
CA LYS A 211 21.90 -17.41 -9.93
C LYS A 211 20.57 -18.15 -9.86
N LYS A 212 19.77 -18.07 -10.93
CA LYS A 212 18.55 -18.86 -11.09
C LYS A 212 18.82 -20.37 -11.06
N LYS A 213 19.85 -20.83 -11.77
CA LYS A 213 20.27 -22.24 -11.73
C LYS A 213 20.72 -22.68 -10.33
N GLN A 214 21.42 -21.81 -9.59
CA GLN A 214 21.81 -22.08 -8.19
C GLN A 214 20.57 -22.20 -7.29
N LEU A 215 19.60 -21.30 -7.46
CA LEU A 215 18.34 -21.32 -6.72
C LEU A 215 17.57 -22.62 -6.99
N ASP A 216 17.42 -22.99 -8.27
CA ASP A 216 16.70 -24.19 -8.69
C ASP A 216 17.37 -25.46 -8.12
N ASP A 217 18.69 -25.54 -8.17
CA ASP A 217 19.46 -26.64 -7.58
C ASP A 217 19.24 -26.74 -6.06
N TYR A 218 19.32 -25.62 -5.34
CA TYR A 218 19.05 -25.59 -3.90
C TYR A 218 17.61 -26.02 -3.58
N VAL A 219 16.62 -25.45 -4.28
CA VAL A 219 15.20 -25.78 -4.16
C VAL A 219 14.93 -27.28 -4.36
N ASN A 220 15.61 -27.89 -5.33
CA ASN A 220 15.49 -29.31 -5.61
C ASN A 220 16.17 -30.17 -4.54
N ARG A 221 17.41 -29.86 -4.15
CA ARG A 221 18.18 -30.61 -3.16
C ARG A 221 17.58 -30.56 -1.76
N HIS A 222 17.13 -29.38 -1.33
CA HIS A 222 16.66 -29.14 0.04
C HIS A 222 15.14 -29.28 0.17
N GLY A 223 14.43 -29.47 -0.93
CA GLY A 223 12.99 -29.65 -0.89
C GLY A 223 12.22 -28.43 -0.39
N VAL A 224 12.76 -27.22 -0.58
CA VAL A 224 12.07 -25.97 -0.23
C VAL A 224 11.32 -25.39 -1.44
N LYS A 225 10.50 -24.34 -1.24
CA LYS A 225 9.89 -23.60 -2.35
C LYS A 225 10.25 -22.13 -2.24
N MET A 226 11.10 -21.61 -3.12
CA MET A 226 11.49 -20.19 -3.12
C MET A 226 11.02 -19.54 -4.42
N PRO A 227 9.79 -18.98 -4.46
CA PRO A 227 9.22 -18.47 -5.70
C PRO A 227 9.90 -17.18 -6.14
N ILE A 228 10.12 -17.03 -7.44
CA ILE A 228 10.45 -15.76 -8.10
C ILE A 228 9.24 -15.30 -8.91
N ASP A 229 9.15 -14.01 -9.21
CA ASP A 229 8.03 -13.51 -10.00
C ASP A 229 8.14 -13.90 -11.49
N SER A 230 7.10 -13.58 -12.27
CA SER A 230 7.03 -13.90 -13.71
C SER A 230 8.12 -13.23 -14.56
N LYS A 231 8.80 -12.21 -14.02
CA LYS A 231 9.94 -11.53 -14.65
C LYS A 231 11.28 -12.05 -14.13
N GLY A 232 11.29 -13.15 -13.37
CA GLY A 232 12.50 -13.71 -12.79
C GLY A 232 13.08 -12.87 -11.66
N ARG A 233 12.26 -12.05 -10.98
CA ARG A 233 12.73 -11.21 -9.88
C ARG A 233 12.53 -11.87 -8.53
N VAL A 234 13.48 -11.65 -7.63
CA VAL A 234 13.30 -11.95 -6.21
C VAL A 234 12.26 -10.99 -5.63
N THR A 235 11.41 -11.51 -4.76
CA THR A 235 10.37 -10.74 -4.05
C THR A 235 10.37 -11.13 -2.57
N CYS A 236 9.55 -10.45 -1.76
CA CYS A 236 9.41 -10.74 -0.34
C CYS A 236 9.09 -12.24 -0.10
N THR A 237 8.22 -12.82 -0.94
CA THR A 237 7.77 -14.20 -0.80
C THR A 237 8.79 -15.24 -1.26
N THR A 238 9.89 -14.82 -1.92
CA THR A 238 11.02 -15.70 -2.24
C THR A 238 11.70 -16.20 -0.96
N CYS A 239 11.87 -15.29 0.00
CA CYS A 239 12.57 -15.54 1.26
C CYS A 239 11.60 -15.81 2.43
N HIS A 240 10.47 -15.12 2.45
CA HIS A 240 9.46 -15.24 3.51
C HIS A 240 8.24 -16.06 3.06
N ASN A 241 7.65 -16.78 4.01
CA ASN A 241 6.39 -17.47 3.83
C ASN A 241 5.26 -16.66 4.48
N PRO A 242 4.41 -15.98 3.70
CA PRO A 242 3.33 -15.15 4.26
C PRO A 242 2.15 -15.99 4.76
N HIS A 243 2.22 -17.32 4.67
CA HIS A 243 1.11 -18.19 5.05
C HIS A 243 1.16 -18.58 6.52
N ALA A 244 -0.01 -18.64 7.15
CA ALA A 244 -0.20 -19.27 8.46
C ALA A 244 0.03 -20.79 8.39
N LYS A 245 0.36 -21.40 9.53
CA LYS A 245 0.58 -22.84 9.60
C LYS A 245 -0.71 -23.59 9.24
N GLY A 246 -0.59 -24.60 8.39
CA GLY A 246 -1.73 -25.40 7.93
C GLY A 246 -2.52 -24.82 6.74
N VAL A 247 -2.26 -23.57 6.34
CA VAL A 247 -2.91 -22.97 5.15
C VAL A 247 -2.41 -23.58 3.84
N VAL A 248 -1.12 -23.91 3.78
CA VAL A 248 -0.49 -24.60 2.66
C VAL A 248 0.24 -25.84 3.15
N THR A 249 0.51 -26.77 2.24
CA THR A 249 1.11 -28.08 2.55
C THR A 249 2.44 -28.32 1.81
N GLY A 250 3.17 -29.34 2.27
CA GLY A 250 4.44 -29.78 1.68
C GLY A 250 5.52 -28.69 1.67
N LYS A 251 6.30 -28.61 0.59
CA LYS A 251 7.40 -27.63 0.44
C LYS A 251 6.94 -26.17 0.59
N SER A 252 5.67 -25.88 0.32
CA SER A 252 5.11 -24.53 0.43
C SER A 252 4.86 -24.11 1.88
N ALA A 253 4.76 -25.07 2.80
CA ALA A 253 4.47 -24.85 4.22
C ALA A 253 5.71 -24.52 5.06
N LEU A 254 6.91 -24.74 4.53
CA LEU A 254 8.16 -24.48 5.26
C LEU A 254 8.27 -23.00 5.61
N GLY A 255 8.60 -22.71 6.87
CA GLY A 255 8.65 -21.35 7.39
C GLY A 255 7.30 -20.71 7.70
N ALA A 256 6.17 -21.41 7.58
CA ALA A 256 4.88 -20.82 7.94
C ALA A 256 4.80 -20.54 9.44
N GLU A 257 4.49 -19.31 9.83
CA GLU A 257 4.37 -18.86 11.24
C GLU A 257 5.60 -19.04 12.13
N GLU A 258 6.77 -19.26 11.56
CA GLU A 258 8.03 -19.15 12.30
C GLU A 258 8.36 -17.68 12.58
N GLU A 259 9.22 -17.39 13.56
CA GLU A 259 9.51 -16.02 14.06
C GLU A 259 9.80 -14.99 12.95
N HIS A 260 10.42 -15.42 11.85
CA HIS A 260 10.72 -14.58 10.69
C HIS A 260 10.11 -15.11 9.39
N SER A 261 9.31 -16.16 9.51
CA SER A 261 8.70 -16.91 8.43
C SER A 261 9.67 -17.29 7.29
N TRP A 262 10.93 -17.59 7.58
CA TRP A 262 11.90 -17.90 6.52
C TRP A 262 11.61 -19.26 5.89
N ARG A 263 11.74 -19.35 4.56
CA ARG A 263 11.58 -20.62 3.84
C ARG A 263 12.75 -21.58 4.01
N VAL A 264 13.74 -21.18 4.79
CA VAL A 264 14.97 -21.91 5.11
C VAL A 264 15.19 -21.84 6.63
N PRO A 265 15.97 -22.76 7.22
CA PRO A 265 16.05 -22.90 8.67
C PRO A 265 16.70 -21.72 9.41
N SER A 266 17.47 -20.87 8.73
CA SER A 266 18.18 -19.76 9.39
C SER A 266 18.51 -18.61 8.44
N PHE A 267 18.81 -17.45 9.02
CA PHE A 267 19.28 -16.28 8.28
C PHE A 267 20.54 -16.58 7.46
N ALA A 268 21.46 -17.38 8.02
CA ALA A 268 22.71 -17.75 7.36
C ALA A 268 22.46 -18.53 6.06
N GLU A 269 21.38 -19.29 6.00
CA GLU A 269 20.97 -20.03 4.81
C GLU A 269 20.15 -19.20 3.82
N LEU A 270 19.63 -18.03 4.21
CA LEU A 270 18.71 -17.24 3.38
C LEU A 270 19.35 -16.76 2.07
N CYS A 271 20.66 -16.47 2.11
CA CYS A 271 21.42 -15.97 0.97
C CYS A 271 21.92 -17.11 0.07
N THR A 272 22.16 -18.27 0.67
CA THR A 272 22.83 -19.41 0.06
C THR A 272 22.20 -19.93 -1.24
N PRO A 273 20.86 -20.01 -1.37
CA PRO A 273 20.21 -20.47 -2.61
C PRO A 273 20.69 -19.73 -3.86
N CYS A 274 20.94 -18.43 -3.76
CA CYS A 274 21.42 -17.63 -4.87
C CYS A 274 22.92 -17.32 -4.75
N HIS A 275 23.46 -17.14 -3.55
CA HIS A 275 24.82 -16.63 -3.36
C HIS A 275 25.87 -17.69 -3.04
N ALA A 276 25.47 -18.96 -2.99
CA ALA A 276 26.27 -20.13 -2.60
C ALA A 276 27.79 -19.88 -2.60
N ARG A 277 28.36 -19.96 -1.39
CA ARG A 277 29.79 -20.19 -1.14
C ARG A 277 30.05 -21.68 -0.91
N TYR A 278 29.41 -22.56 -1.69
CA TYR A 278 29.65 -23.99 -1.59
C TYR A 278 30.67 -24.41 -2.65
N ASP A 279 31.91 -24.29 -2.21
CA ASP A 279 33.04 -25.13 -2.57
C ASP A 279 33.39 -25.92 -1.30
#